data_AF-A0A2N8PH61-F1
#
_entry.id   AF-A0A2N8PH61-F1
#
_cell.length_a   1.000
_cell.length_b   1.000
_cell.length_c   1.000
_cell.angle_alpha   90.00
_cell.angle_beta   90.00
_cell.angle_gamma   90.00
#
_symmetry.space_group_name_H-M   'P 1'
#
loop_
_entity.id
_entity.type
_entity.pdbx_description
1 polymer ?
#
loop_
_entity_poly.entity_id
_entity_poly.type
_entity_poly.pdbx_seq_one_letter_code
_entity_poly.pdbx_strand_id
1 'polypeptide(L)'
;MTKQPTNDAAIQQWNRIPREALEAMEPDGDFAKRHLINPVLLRMLGDVRGRRVLDAGCGHGYFSRMLAARGAHVTGVEPTDGMFSYAREKEQALAHGDYRLHRYLEEYTIPQTYASDFHRPISAYLNELAALGCRLRELAEPGLDPRTAREAQDTTPGIESYVHLPNFLIVAAERL
;
A
#
# COMPACT_ATOMS: atom_id res chain seq x y z
N MET A 1 26.39 17.52 8.87
CA MET A 1 26.15 16.64 7.70
C MET A 1 24.74 16.11 7.78
N THR A 2 23.81 16.64 6.98
CA THR A 2 22.44 16.11 6.85
C THR A 2 22.52 14.75 6.16
N LYS A 3 22.09 13.68 6.83
CA LYS A 3 22.09 12.32 6.26
C LYS A 3 21.17 12.28 5.04
N GLN A 4 21.65 11.76 3.92
CA GLN A 4 20.82 11.46 2.75
C GLN A 4 19.81 10.36 3.12
N PRO A 5 18.55 10.46 2.67
CA PRO A 5 17.56 9.41 2.89
C PRO A 5 17.92 8.16 2.08
N THR A 6 17.88 6.99 2.72
CA THR A 6 18.13 5.66 2.13
C THR A 6 16.90 4.76 2.28
N ASN A 7 16.82 3.67 1.51
CA ASN A 7 15.77 2.65 1.66
C ASN A 7 15.75 2.08 3.09
N ASP A 8 16.92 1.79 3.66
CA ASP A 8 17.03 1.32 5.03
C ASP A 8 16.46 2.34 6.03
N ALA A 9 16.74 3.63 5.84
CA ALA A 9 16.17 4.67 6.70
C ALA A 9 14.64 4.70 6.61
N ALA A 10 14.07 4.50 5.42
CA ALA A 10 12.63 4.40 5.21
C ALA A 10 12.04 3.13 5.86
N ILE A 11 12.66 1.96 5.69
CA ILE A 11 12.26 0.71 6.35
C ILE A 11 12.26 0.90 7.87
N GLN A 12 13.31 1.50 8.43
CA GLN A 12 13.39 1.77 9.86
C GLN A 12 12.35 2.80 10.35
N GLN A 13 11.87 3.71 9.49
CA GLN A 13 10.75 4.58 9.84
C GLN A 13 9.44 3.80 9.97
N TRP A 14 9.15 2.91 9.02
CA TRP A 14 7.97 2.04 9.07
C TRP A 14 8.02 1.05 10.23
N ASN A 15 9.20 0.55 10.58
CA ASN A 15 9.39 -0.36 11.71
C ASN A 15 9.11 0.28 13.09
N ARG A 16 8.99 1.61 13.17
CA ARG A 16 8.66 2.34 14.41
C ARG A 16 7.16 2.52 14.64
N ILE A 17 6.31 2.07 13.73
CA ILE A 17 4.86 2.17 13.94
C ILE A 17 4.49 1.26 15.13
N PRO A 18 3.86 1.82 16.18
CA PRO A 18 3.52 1.06 17.38
C PRO A 18 2.38 0.06 17.09
N ARG A 19 2.34 -1.04 17.84
CA ARG A 19 1.37 -2.13 17.63
C ARG A 19 -0.07 -1.64 17.70
N GLU A 20 -0.36 -0.74 18.63
CA GLU A 20 -1.68 -0.15 18.86
C GLU A 20 -2.17 0.61 17.61
N ALA A 21 -1.25 1.25 16.88
CA ALA A 21 -1.59 1.91 15.63
C ALA A 21 -1.90 0.90 14.51
N LEU A 22 -1.20 -0.24 14.47
CA LEU A 22 -1.51 -1.33 13.54
C LEU A 22 -2.88 -1.95 13.86
N GLU A 23 -3.20 -2.13 15.14
CA GLU A 23 -4.50 -2.64 15.59
C GLU A 23 -5.65 -1.70 15.24
N ALA A 24 -5.47 -0.39 15.39
CA ALA A 24 -6.47 0.60 15.03
C ALA A 24 -6.79 0.63 13.52
N MET A 25 -5.87 0.14 12.68
CA MET A 25 -6.07 0.01 11.24
C MET A 25 -6.86 -1.25 10.85
N GLU A 26 -7.05 -2.24 11.73
CA GLU A 26 -7.84 -3.42 11.40
C GLU A 26 -9.35 -3.11 11.29
N PRO A 27 -10.09 -3.87 10.47
CA PRO A 27 -9.61 -4.85 9.48
C PRO A 27 -9.34 -4.23 8.10
N ASP A 28 -9.72 -2.97 7.89
CA ASP A 28 -9.86 -2.38 6.55
C ASP A 28 -8.79 -1.31 6.20
N GLY A 29 -7.79 -1.14 7.06
CA GLY A 29 -6.77 -0.09 6.95
C GLY A 29 -7.16 1.20 7.68
N ASP A 30 -6.39 2.26 7.52
CA ASP A 30 -6.75 3.61 7.97
C ASP A 30 -7.84 4.25 7.09
N PHE A 31 -8.26 5.48 7.43
CA PHE A 31 -9.29 6.21 6.70
C PHE A 31 -9.02 6.29 5.18
N ALA A 32 -7.78 6.62 4.78
CA ALA A 32 -7.42 6.73 3.37
C ALA A 32 -7.52 5.38 2.67
N LYS A 33 -7.05 4.30 3.30
CA LYS A 33 -7.19 2.94 2.77
C LYS A 33 -8.65 2.57 2.58
N ARG A 34 -9.48 2.77 3.60
CA ARG A 34 -10.92 2.44 3.58
C ARG A 34 -11.71 3.19 2.50
N HIS A 35 -11.48 4.50 2.39
CA HIS A 35 -12.37 5.37 1.61
C HIS A 35 -11.80 5.82 0.26
N LEU A 36 -10.49 5.69 0.03
CA LEU A 36 -9.84 6.08 -1.22
C LEU A 36 -9.24 4.88 -1.96
N ILE A 37 -8.38 4.11 -1.28
CA ILE A 37 -7.50 3.16 -1.94
C ILE A 37 -8.20 1.82 -2.20
N ASN A 38 -8.75 1.18 -1.16
CA ASN A 38 -9.32 -0.16 -1.24
C ASN A 38 -10.45 -0.27 -2.29
N PRO A 39 -11.42 0.68 -2.38
CA PRO A 39 -12.48 0.58 -3.38
C PRO A 39 -11.94 0.53 -4.81
N VAL A 40 -10.93 1.34 -5.12
CA VAL A 40 -10.32 1.39 -6.45
C VAL A 40 -9.46 0.16 -6.72
N LEU A 41 -8.65 -0.28 -5.75
CA LEU A 41 -7.87 -1.52 -5.88
C LEU A 41 -8.77 -2.74 -6.11
N LEU A 42 -9.80 -2.91 -5.29
CA LEU A 42 -10.72 -4.05 -5.42
C LEU A 42 -11.47 -4.04 -6.75
N ARG A 43 -11.89 -2.85 -7.23
CA ARG A 43 -12.51 -2.69 -8.56
C ARG A 43 -11.53 -3.07 -9.68
N MET A 44 -10.28 -2.59 -9.62
CA MET A 44 -9.28 -2.87 -10.65
C MET A 44 -8.84 -4.34 -10.66
N LEU A 45 -8.73 -4.96 -9.48
CA LEU A 45 -8.37 -6.37 -9.33
C LEU A 45 -9.48 -7.31 -9.81
N GLY A 46 -10.75 -6.91 -9.67
CA GLY A 46 -11.90 -7.73 -10.04
C GLY A 46 -12.04 -8.98 -9.19
N ASP A 47 -12.50 -10.08 -9.79
CA ASP A 47 -12.60 -11.37 -9.10
C ASP A 47 -11.23 -12.03 -8.92
N VAL A 48 -10.82 -12.15 -7.66
CA VAL A 48 -9.53 -12.72 -7.24
C VAL A 48 -9.65 -14.19 -6.80
N ARG A 49 -10.84 -14.79 -6.85
CA ARG A 49 -11.05 -16.17 -6.38
C ARG A 49 -10.15 -17.17 -7.12
N GLY A 50 -9.42 -17.99 -6.36
CA GLY A 50 -8.47 -18.98 -6.87
C GLY A 50 -7.22 -18.38 -7.52
N ARG A 51 -7.07 -17.05 -7.56
CA ARG A 51 -5.90 -16.38 -8.14
C ARG A 51 -4.75 -16.43 -7.14
N ARG A 52 -3.53 -16.52 -7.67
CA ARG A 52 -2.31 -16.33 -6.89
C ARG A 52 -1.95 -14.84 -6.90
N VAL A 53 -1.87 -14.22 -5.75
CA VAL A 53 -1.60 -12.79 -5.60
C VAL A 53 -0.33 -12.57 -4.80
N LEU A 54 0.56 -11.72 -5.29
CA LEU A 54 1.69 -11.19 -4.54
C LEU A 54 1.33 -9.81 -4.02
N ASP A 55 1.33 -9.63 -2.70
CA ASP A 55 1.19 -8.34 -2.03
C ASP A 55 2.59 -7.87 -1.58
N ALA A 56 3.26 -7.10 -2.44
CA ALA A 56 4.63 -6.64 -2.22
C ALA A 56 4.65 -5.32 -1.43
N GLY A 57 5.18 -5.35 -0.22
CA GLY A 57 5.01 -4.29 0.78
C GLY A 57 3.68 -4.41 1.52
N CYS A 58 3.32 -5.63 1.95
CA CYS A 58 2.00 -5.93 2.52
C CYS A 58 1.76 -5.27 3.89
N GLY A 59 2.79 -4.68 4.52
CA GLY A 59 2.70 -4.05 5.83
C GLY A 59 2.21 -5.03 6.89
N HIS A 60 1.23 -4.59 7.69
CA HIS A 60 0.60 -5.41 8.73
C HIS A 60 -0.42 -6.44 8.18
N GLY A 61 -0.53 -6.57 6.85
CA GLY A 61 -1.22 -7.67 6.17
C GLY A 61 -2.74 -7.53 6.00
N TYR A 62 -3.35 -6.39 6.37
CA TYR A 62 -4.82 -6.25 6.31
C TYR A 62 -5.37 -6.46 4.89
N PHE A 63 -4.70 -5.90 3.88
CA PHE A 63 -5.16 -6.03 2.49
C PHE A 63 -4.93 -7.45 1.96
N SER A 64 -3.80 -8.08 2.32
CA SER A 64 -3.58 -9.50 2.07
C SER A 64 -4.72 -10.37 2.62
N ARG A 65 -5.14 -10.15 3.88
CA ARG A 65 -6.30 -10.84 4.47
C ARG A 65 -7.59 -10.55 3.72
N MET A 66 -7.80 -9.30 3.33
CA MET A 66 -8.97 -8.88 2.58
C MET A 66 -9.10 -9.63 1.24
N LEU A 67 -7.98 -9.85 0.54
CA LEU A 67 -7.93 -10.63 -0.70
C LEU A 67 -8.07 -12.14 -0.44
N ALA A 68 -7.44 -12.66 0.62
CA ALA A 68 -7.56 -14.06 1.01
C ALA A 68 -9.01 -14.44 1.37
N ALA A 69 -9.71 -13.57 2.12
CA ALA A 69 -11.13 -13.73 2.43
C ALA A 69 -12.03 -13.71 1.19
N ARG A 70 -11.56 -13.13 0.08
CA ARG A 70 -12.23 -13.18 -1.24
C ARG A 70 -11.86 -14.43 -2.06
N GLY A 71 -11.07 -15.34 -1.49
CA GLY A 71 -10.70 -16.63 -2.07
C GLY A 71 -9.39 -16.60 -2.87
N ALA A 72 -8.56 -15.57 -2.74
CA ALA A 72 -7.23 -15.54 -3.35
C ALA A 72 -6.21 -16.36 -2.54
N HIS A 73 -5.20 -16.88 -3.23
CA HIS A 73 -3.99 -17.44 -2.61
C HIS A 73 -2.93 -16.34 -2.55
N VAL A 74 -2.81 -15.68 -1.40
CA VAL A 74 -1.97 -14.51 -1.23
C VAL A 74 -0.60 -14.88 -0.66
N THR A 75 0.44 -14.30 -1.25
CA THR A 75 1.79 -14.24 -0.69
C THR A 75 2.11 -12.79 -0.40
N GLY A 76 2.26 -12.43 0.88
CA GLY A 76 2.72 -11.11 1.29
C GLY A 76 4.24 -11.06 1.46
N VAL A 77 4.85 -9.93 1.11
CA VAL A 77 6.26 -9.63 1.36
C VAL A 77 6.35 -8.31 2.11
N GLU A 78 7.03 -8.29 3.25
CA GLU A 78 7.18 -7.10 4.09
C GLU A 78 8.63 -7.02 4.61
N PRO A 79 9.36 -5.92 4.36
CA PRO A 79 10.73 -5.77 4.83
C PRO A 79 10.87 -5.38 6.31
N THR A 80 9.82 -4.91 6.98
CA THR A 80 9.88 -4.51 8.40
C THR A 80 9.57 -5.69 9.34
N ASP A 81 10.47 -5.94 10.30
CA ASP A 81 10.31 -7.03 11.26
C ASP A 81 9.05 -6.88 12.14
N GLY A 82 8.74 -5.65 12.54
CA GLY A 82 7.59 -5.33 13.39
C GLY A 82 6.26 -5.60 12.71
N MET A 83 6.07 -5.10 11.47
CA MET A 83 4.82 -5.36 10.74
C MET A 83 4.71 -6.80 10.28
N PHE A 84 5.82 -7.42 9.86
CA PHE A 84 5.84 -8.84 9.50
C PHE A 84 5.41 -9.72 10.67
N SER A 85 5.98 -9.49 11.86
CA SER A 85 5.66 -10.25 13.06
C SER A 85 4.18 -10.10 13.44
N TYR A 86 3.64 -8.87 13.37
CA TYR A 86 2.22 -8.61 13.59
C TYR A 86 1.33 -9.32 12.56
N ALA A 87 1.66 -9.20 11.26
CA ALA A 87 0.90 -9.86 10.19
C ALA A 87 0.84 -11.36 10.41
N ARG A 88 2.00 -11.99 10.66
CA ARG A 88 2.11 -13.43 10.93
C ARG A 88 1.30 -13.88 12.14
N GLU A 89 1.30 -13.11 13.23
CA GLU A 89 0.48 -13.41 14.41
C GLU A 89 -1.01 -13.46 14.07
N LYS A 90 -1.50 -12.46 13.31
CA LYS A 90 -2.90 -12.40 12.87
C LYS A 90 -3.27 -13.55 11.93
N GLU A 91 -2.36 -13.97 11.05
CA GLU A 91 -2.62 -15.09 10.13
C GLU A 91 -2.64 -16.45 10.82
N GLN A 92 -1.83 -16.65 11.85
CA GLN A 92 -1.88 -17.89 12.64
C GLN A 92 -3.23 -18.06 13.35
N ALA A 93 -3.94 -16.96 13.59
CA ALA A 93 -5.32 -16.97 14.07
C ALA A 93 -6.37 -17.14 12.95
N LEU A 94 -6.02 -16.92 11.67
CA LEU A 94 -6.96 -16.81 10.53
C LEU A 94 -6.72 -17.81 9.38
N ALA A 95 -5.70 -18.67 9.45
CA ALA A 95 -5.44 -19.82 8.57
C ALA A 95 -5.32 -19.54 7.04
N HIS A 96 -4.95 -18.32 6.60
CA HIS A 96 -4.98 -17.97 5.18
C HIS A 96 -3.76 -17.16 4.67
N GLY A 97 -2.58 -17.80 4.51
CA GLY A 97 -1.50 -17.25 3.67
C GLY A 97 -0.09 -17.86 3.89
N ASP A 98 0.74 -17.91 2.83
CA ASP A 98 2.18 -18.25 2.88
C ASP A 98 2.99 -16.98 2.60
N TYR A 99 3.77 -16.51 3.58
CA TYR A 99 4.58 -15.29 3.51
C TYR A 99 6.05 -15.67 3.36
N ARG A 100 6.70 -15.17 2.32
CA ARG A 100 8.12 -15.46 2.05
C ARG A 100 8.91 -14.17 2.00
N LEU A 101 9.84 -14.03 2.95
CA LEU A 101 10.80 -12.95 3.00
C LEU A 101 11.92 -13.20 1.99
N HIS A 102 12.07 -12.31 1.01
CA HIS A 102 13.39 -12.05 0.43
C HIS A 102 13.48 -10.59 -0.01
N ARG A 103 14.58 -9.95 0.42
CA ARG A 103 15.00 -8.56 0.17
C ARG A 103 14.40 -7.96 -1.09
N TYR A 104 13.50 -7.00 -0.91
CA TYR A 104 12.91 -6.22 -2.01
C TYR A 104 13.63 -4.86 -2.08
N LEU A 105 14.18 -4.58 -3.28
CA LEU A 105 14.93 -3.40 -3.73
C LEU A 105 16.43 -3.32 -3.37
N GLU A 106 17.23 -3.11 -4.41
CA GLU A 106 18.62 -2.65 -4.35
C GLU A 106 18.68 -1.25 -3.71
N GLU A 107 19.72 -1.02 -2.89
CA GLU A 107 19.93 0.26 -2.22
C GLU A 107 20.19 1.37 -3.26
N TYR A 108 19.55 2.53 -3.11
CA TYR A 108 19.81 3.70 -3.95
C TYR A 108 19.75 4.98 -3.12
N THR A 109 20.53 5.98 -3.54
CA THR A 109 20.63 7.28 -2.87
C THR A 109 19.72 8.30 -3.53
N ILE A 110 18.99 9.09 -2.73
CA ILE A 110 18.21 10.24 -3.21
C ILE A 110 18.98 11.53 -2.88
N PRO A 111 19.48 12.27 -3.88
CA PRO A 111 20.32 13.45 -3.64
C PRO A 111 19.47 14.70 -3.35
N GLN A 112 18.65 14.68 -2.29
CA GLN A 112 17.81 15.81 -1.87
C GLN A 112 17.78 15.94 -0.34
N THR A 113 17.69 17.19 0.16
CA THR A 113 17.84 17.54 1.59
C THR A 113 16.52 17.89 2.29
N TYR A 114 15.41 18.00 1.57
CA TYR A 114 14.10 18.35 2.12
C TYR A 114 12.96 17.66 1.35
N ALA A 115 12.27 16.72 2.01
CA ALA A 115 10.90 16.28 1.70
C ALA A 115 10.38 15.48 2.91
N SER A 116 9.20 15.82 3.42
CA SER A 116 8.56 15.07 4.52
C SER A 116 7.94 13.76 4.03
N ASP A 117 7.47 13.75 2.78
CA ASP A 117 6.79 12.64 2.12
C ASP A 117 7.17 12.66 0.64
N PHE A 118 7.88 11.63 0.16
CA PHE A 118 8.23 11.51 -1.26
C PHE A 118 8.01 10.09 -1.74
N HIS A 119 7.47 9.96 -2.94
CA HIS A 119 7.42 8.72 -3.70
C HIS A 119 8.47 8.78 -4.82
N ARG A 120 8.84 7.64 -5.42
CA ARG A 120 9.63 7.68 -6.66
C ARG A 120 8.83 8.43 -7.73
N PRO A 121 9.47 9.17 -8.66
CA PRO A 121 8.73 9.86 -9.71
C PRO A 121 7.77 8.93 -10.44
N ILE A 122 6.62 9.43 -10.87
CA ILE A 122 5.65 8.65 -11.67
C ILE A 122 6.35 7.99 -12.86
N SER A 123 7.26 8.72 -13.51
CA SER A 123 8.08 8.20 -14.61
C SER A 123 8.93 6.99 -14.21
N ALA A 124 9.44 6.89 -12.99
CA ALA A 124 10.20 5.73 -12.54
C ALA A 124 9.34 4.47 -12.51
N TYR A 125 8.11 4.56 -11.97
CA TYR A 125 7.19 3.42 -11.94
C TYR A 125 6.72 3.02 -13.34
N LEU A 126 6.31 4.00 -14.15
CA LEU A 126 5.77 3.72 -15.49
C LEU A 126 6.84 3.21 -16.47
N ASN A 127 8.06 3.76 -16.40
CA ASN A 127 9.17 3.29 -17.24
C ASN A 127 9.59 1.87 -16.84
N GLU A 128 9.58 1.53 -15.55
CA GLU A 128 9.88 0.16 -15.10
C GLU A 128 8.82 -0.83 -15.63
N LEU A 129 7.53 -0.50 -15.53
CA LEU A 129 6.47 -1.31 -16.12
C LEU A 129 6.67 -1.49 -17.63
N ALA A 130 6.98 -0.42 -18.35
CA ALA A 130 7.26 -0.49 -19.79
C ALA A 130 8.49 -1.36 -20.10
N ALA A 131 9.58 -1.22 -19.34
CA ALA A 131 10.79 -2.01 -19.51
C ALA A 131 10.56 -3.50 -19.23
N LEU A 132 9.66 -3.84 -18.31
CA LEU A 132 9.22 -5.21 -18.02
C LEU A 132 8.27 -5.78 -19.09
N GLY A 133 7.96 -5.03 -20.14
CA GLY A 133 7.04 -5.43 -21.21
C GLY A 133 5.57 -5.41 -20.78
N CYS A 134 5.23 -4.63 -19.75
CA CYS A 134 3.86 -4.47 -19.31
C CYS A 134 3.14 -3.40 -20.13
N ARG A 135 1.89 -3.69 -20.48
CA ARG A 135 0.92 -2.75 -21.02
C ARG A 135 0.12 -2.12 -19.88
N LEU A 136 0.08 -0.79 -19.83
CA LEU A 136 -0.79 -0.07 -18.92
C LEU A 136 -2.27 -0.34 -19.27
N ARG A 137 -3.06 -0.71 -18.27
CA ARG A 137 -4.50 -0.97 -18.38
C ARG A 137 -5.34 0.19 -17.89
N GLU A 138 -5.00 0.72 -16.73
CA GLU A 138 -5.71 1.82 -16.10
C GLU A 138 -4.77 2.60 -15.18
N LEU A 139 -4.98 3.91 -15.11
CA LEU A 139 -4.36 4.79 -14.14
C LEU A 139 -5.49 5.59 -13.48
N ALA A 140 -5.57 5.54 -12.15
CA ALA A 140 -6.62 6.20 -11.40
C ALA A 140 -6.04 7.03 -10.26
N GLU A 141 -6.67 8.18 -10.05
CA GLU A 141 -6.39 9.07 -8.93
C GLU A 141 -7.66 9.10 -8.06
N PRO A 142 -7.79 8.22 -7.05
CA PRO A 142 -9.01 8.09 -6.27
C PRO A 142 -9.31 9.39 -5.51
N GLY A 143 -10.40 10.06 -5.90
CA GLY A 143 -10.98 11.14 -5.11
C GLY A 143 -11.86 10.61 -3.98
N LEU A 144 -11.97 11.37 -2.90
CA LEU A 144 -12.87 11.05 -1.80
C LEU A 144 -14.32 11.18 -2.23
N ASP A 145 -15.18 10.26 -1.82
CA ASP A 145 -16.62 10.40 -2.06
C ASP A 145 -17.14 11.68 -1.38
N PRO A 146 -17.90 12.55 -2.08
CA PRO A 146 -18.35 13.81 -1.51
C PRO A 146 -19.22 13.68 -0.26
N ARG A 147 -19.95 12.56 -0.06
CA ARG A 147 -20.72 12.35 1.18
C ARG A 147 -19.78 12.03 2.33
N THR A 148 -18.84 11.11 2.11
CA THR A 148 -17.81 10.78 3.11
C THR A 148 -17.00 12.02 3.51
N ALA A 149 -16.67 12.90 2.55
CA ALA A 149 -15.96 14.14 2.83
C ALA A 149 -16.77 15.08 3.74
N ARG A 150 -18.06 15.26 3.46
CA ARG A 150 -18.96 16.07 4.29
C ARG A 150 -19.11 15.50 5.70
N GLU A 151 -19.25 14.18 5.83
CA GLU A 151 -19.37 13.52 7.13
C GLU A 151 -18.09 13.63 7.97
N ALA A 152 -16.92 13.68 7.34
CA ALA A 152 -15.63 13.79 8.01
C ALA A 152 -15.14 15.23 8.23
N GLN A 153 -15.86 16.24 7.72
CA GLN A 153 -15.40 17.63 7.67
C GLN A 153 -15.15 18.23 9.06
N ASP A 154 -16.01 17.92 10.02
CA ASP A 154 -15.93 18.46 11.38
C ASP A 154 -14.74 17.90 12.17
N THR A 155 -14.37 16.64 11.90
CA THR A 155 -13.27 15.96 12.59
C THR A 155 -11.93 16.12 11.88
N THR A 156 -11.96 16.38 10.57
CA THR A 156 -10.77 16.46 9.72
C THR A 156 -10.85 17.69 8.83
N PRO A 157 -10.50 18.89 9.34
CA PRO A 157 -10.51 20.11 8.56
C PRO A 157 -9.69 19.98 7.27
N GLY A 158 -10.27 20.37 6.14
CA GLY A 158 -9.63 20.30 4.82
C GLY A 158 -9.83 18.97 4.07
N ILE A 159 -10.51 17.99 4.65
CA ILE A 159 -10.77 16.69 4.00
C ILE A 159 -11.52 16.82 2.66
N GLU A 160 -12.35 17.86 2.48
CA GLU A 160 -13.05 18.15 1.22
C GLU A 160 -12.10 18.35 0.04
N SER A 161 -10.87 18.79 0.30
CA SER A 161 -9.87 18.94 -0.77
C SER A 161 -9.58 17.62 -1.46
N TYR A 162 -9.63 16.48 -0.77
CA TYR A 162 -9.40 15.15 -1.34
C TYR A 162 -10.51 14.69 -2.31
N VAL A 163 -11.64 15.40 -2.39
CA VAL A 163 -12.64 15.17 -3.45
C VAL A 163 -12.09 15.60 -4.81
N HIS A 164 -11.25 16.63 -4.84
CA HIS A 164 -10.74 17.26 -6.07
C HIS A 164 -9.22 17.14 -6.25
N LEU A 165 -8.49 16.89 -5.17
CA LEU A 165 -7.04 16.76 -5.11
C LEU A 165 -6.67 15.38 -4.56
N PRO A 166 -6.81 14.33 -5.39
CA PRO A 166 -6.44 12.98 -5.00
C PRO A 166 -4.95 12.91 -4.68
N ASN A 167 -4.60 12.29 -3.57
CA ASN A 167 -3.23 12.16 -3.07
C ASN A 167 -2.61 10.77 -3.35
N PHE A 168 -3.32 9.93 -4.10
CA PHE A 168 -2.83 8.63 -4.52
C PHE A 168 -2.91 8.49 -6.03
N LEU A 169 -1.97 7.72 -6.56
CA LEU A 169 -1.96 7.25 -7.94
C LEU A 169 -1.96 5.72 -7.91
N ILE A 170 -2.98 5.11 -8.53
CA ILE A 170 -3.09 3.66 -8.64
C ILE A 170 -2.91 3.29 -10.12
N VAL A 171 -2.00 2.36 -10.37
CA VAL A 171 -1.60 1.94 -11.71
C VAL A 171 -1.89 0.45 -11.86
N ALA A 172 -2.71 0.10 -12.84
CA ALA A 172 -2.94 -1.28 -13.24
C ALA A 172 -2.25 -1.55 -14.58
N ALA A 173 -1.42 -2.59 -14.65
CA ALA A 173 -0.73 -3.01 -15.86
C ALA A 173 -0.73 -4.53 -15.99
N GLU A 174 -0.59 -5.02 -17.21
CA GLU A 174 -0.52 -6.46 -17.52
C GLU A 174 0.69 -6.75 -18.38
N ARG A 175 1.35 -7.88 -18.14
CA ARG A 175 2.45 -8.33 -18.99
C ARG A 175 1.89 -8.95 -20.27
N LEU A 176 2.44 -8.53 -21.41
CA LEU A 176 2.12 -9.09 -22.73
C LEU A 176 2.76 -10.48 -22.95
#